data_AF-A0A521L3P0-F1
#
_entry.id   AF-A0A521L3P0-F1
#
_cell.length_a   1.000
_cell.length_b   1.000
_cell.length_c   1.000
_cell.angle_alpha   90.00
_cell.angle_beta   90.00
_cell.angle_gamma   90.00
#
_symmetry.space_group_name_H-M   'P 1'
#
loop_
_entity.id
_entity.type
_entity.pdbx_description
1 polymer ?
#
loop_
_entity_poly.entity_id
_entity_poly.type
_entity_poly.pdbx_seq_one_letter_code
_entity_poly.pdbx_strand_id
1 'polypeptide(L)'
;MRGRDHLARHLFHRRRPARHDRQPAGRRPGGGDLSRQPGLFEADAPPKRRTARAGDVQTASVSPLLDAPGLPADIRLGTSSWFFPGWRGLVYEGVHPQVTLSRKGLEAYARIPLLRTVSLDRTFYAPISAVEYARYASQVPDGFSFVVKAPAIVCDAVIRDEEGRGKVPNPHFLDAAVAVREFVVPCLEGLKDKAGPLVFQVSPLPRSLVEDASLLIERLGAFFATLPQELGGRRPLYALELRNAELLTPRLMRMLAETRVRYCVGLHDRMPEVERQEAALKALDGEAPGDLVVRWNLHRGFLYQAAKQRYEPFDKLVDEDGETRRILARMAAAAFKGGRKVWITANNKAEGSAPLSLLKLAREIAEIVA
;
A
#
# COMPACT_ATOMS: atom_id res chain seq x y z
N MET A 1 49.71 29.03 22.67
CA MET A 1 48.69 30.11 22.66
C MET A 1 47.37 29.48 22.25
N ARG A 2 46.49 29.14 23.20
CA ARG A 2 45.26 29.91 23.57
C ARG A 2 44.45 30.26 22.31
N GLY A 3 43.33 29.60 21.99
CA GLY A 3 42.03 29.48 22.70
C GLY A 3 40.96 29.80 21.63
N ARG A 4 39.70 29.35 21.61
CA ARG A 4 38.75 28.85 22.63
C ARG A 4 37.59 28.12 21.93
N ASP A 5 37.06 27.14 22.65
CA ASP A 5 35.64 26.80 22.97
C ASP A 5 34.58 26.73 21.84
N HIS A 6 33.86 25.62 21.55
CA HIS A 6 33.11 24.61 22.32
C HIS A 6 31.72 25.07 22.82
N LEU A 7 30.64 24.48 22.27
CA LEU A 7 29.28 24.34 22.83
C LEU A 7 28.47 23.39 21.91
N ALA A 8 28.33 22.08 22.18
CA ALA A 8 27.44 21.39 23.13
C ALA A 8 25.94 21.66 22.84
N ARG A 9 25.19 20.74 22.20
CA ARG A 9 24.47 19.58 22.79
C ARG A 9 23.73 19.93 24.09
N HIS A 10 22.39 20.04 24.04
CA HIS A 10 21.37 19.46 24.95
C HIS A 10 20.01 20.18 24.80
N LEU A 11 18.96 19.54 25.36
CA LEU A 11 17.49 19.83 25.36
C LEU A 11 16.77 18.89 24.37
N PHE A 12 16.10 17.80 24.77
CA PHE A 12 15.03 17.71 25.77
C PHE A 12 15.03 16.37 26.54
N HIS A 13 15.20 16.45 27.86
CA HIS A 13 14.72 15.45 28.82
C HIS A 13 13.96 16.21 29.93
N ARG A 14 12.65 15.99 30.05
CA ARG A 14 11.88 16.38 31.24
C ARG A 14 11.43 15.14 31.98
N ARG A 15 11.82 15.10 33.26
CA ARG A 15 11.53 14.07 34.27
C ARG A 15 10.10 14.21 34.81
N ARG A 16 9.54 13.06 35.22
CA ARG A 16 8.33 12.87 36.05
C ARG A 16 8.50 13.43 37.47
N PRO A 17 7.41 13.79 38.18
CA PRO A 17 7.37 13.74 39.63
C PRO A 17 6.60 12.51 40.17
N ALA A 18 6.86 12.23 41.43
CA ALA A 18 6.63 10.98 42.14
C ALA A 18 5.24 10.84 42.80
N ARG A 19 4.97 9.61 43.24
CA ARG A 19 3.81 9.08 43.97
C ARG A 19 3.69 9.67 45.38
N HIS A 20 2.45 9.78 45.87
CA HIS A 20 2.15 9.76 47.30
C HIS A 20 1.01 8.77 47.58
N ASP A 21 1.29 7.79 48.43
CA ASP A 21 0.36 6.87 49.07
C ASP A 21 -0.50 7.60 50.12
N ARG A 22 -1.81 7.32 50.16
CA ARG A 22 -2.64 7.27 51.37
C ARG A 22 -3.85 6.34 51.19
N GLN A 23 -4.05 5.44 52.15
CA GLN A 23 -5.25 4.65 52.47
C GLN A 23 -5.25 4.49 54.01
N PRO A 24 -6.29 3.92 54.67
CA PRO A 24 -7.74 4.00 54.44
C PRO A 24 -8.54 4.24 55.77
N ALA A 25 -9.85 4.50 55.73
CA ALA A 25 -10.79 4.15 56.83
C ALA A 25 -12.26 4.44 56.48
N GLY A 26 -13.18 3.58 56.95
CA GLY A 26 -14.59 3.91 57.17
C GLY A 26 -15.61 2.96 56.54
N ARG A 27 -16.24 2.11 57.37
CA ARG A 27 -17.24 1.10 57.00
C ARG A 27 -18.50 1.29 57.85
N ARG A 28 -19.69 1.05 57.25
CA ARG A 28 -21.00 0.56 57.79
C ARG A 28 -22.01 1.58 58.38
N PRO A 29 -23.30 1.20 58.60
CA PRO A 29 -24.28 0.59 57.66
C PRO A 29 -25.76 1.05 57.89
N GLY A 30 -26.71 0.50 57.11
CA GLY A 30 -28.15 0.42 57.43
C GLY A 30 -29.05 1.33 56.58
N GLY A 31 -30.25 0.97 56.13
CA GLY A 31 -31.11 -0.22 56.27
C GLY A 31 -32.29 -0.02 55.29
N GLY A 32 -32.92 -1.09 54.81
CA GLY A 32 -34.33 -1.29 55.09
C GLY A 32 -35.13 -1.56 53.82
N ASP A 33 -36.09 -2.47 53.94
CA ASP A 33 -36.72 -3.32 52.95
C ASP A 33 -38.13 -2.83 52.55
N LEU A 34 -38.65 -3.43 51.47
CA LEU A 34 -40.04 -3.76 51.16
C LEU A 34 -40.76 -3.08 49.98
N SER A 35 -41.19 -3.94 49.05
CA SER A 35 -42.53 -4.03 48.42
C SER A 35 -42.59 -4.06 46.87
N ARG A 36 -42.69 -5.30 46.35
CA ARG A 36 -43.61 -5.87 45.32
C ARG A 36 -44.35 -4.92 44.35
N GLN A 37 -44.14 -5.08 43.03
CA GLN A 37 -44.98 -5.86 42.08
C GLN A 37 -44.49 -5.71 40.61
N PRO A 38 -44.74 -6.70 39.73
CA PRO A 38 -44.18 -6.76 38.38
C PRO A 38 -45.06 -6.05 37.33
N GLY A 39 -44.48 -5.07 36.62
CA GLY A 39 -45.11 -4.43 35.46
C GLY A 39 -44.82 -5.20 34.18
N LEU A 40 -45.87 -5.79 33.61
CA LEU A 40 -46.00 -6.08 32.18
C LEU A 40 -45.64 -4.81 31.37
N PHE A 41 -45.04 -5.01 30.19
CA PHE A 41 -44.50 -4.00 29.25
C PHE A 41 -43.04 -3.56 29.47
N GLU A 42 -42.09 -4.50 29.30
CA GLU A 42 -40.76 -4.13 28.79
C GLU A 42 -40.80 -4.18 27.27
N ALA A 43 -40.89 -3.00 26.65
CA ALA A 43 -40.60 -2.84 25.24
C ALA A 43 -39.12 -3.23 25.02
N ASP A 44 -38.88 -4.10 24.05
CA ASP A 44 -37.53 -4.51 23.63
C ASP A 44 -36.64 -3.28 23.48
N ALA A 45 -35.68 -3.13 24.39
CA ALA A 45 -34.66 -2.13 24.28
C ALA A 45 -33.90 -2.36 22.95
N PRO A 46 -33.66 -1.31 22.14
CA PRO A 46 -32.89 -1.48 20.91
C PRO A 46 -31.54 -2.11 21.26
N PRO A 47 -31.03 -3.05 20.43
CA PRO A 47 -29.88 -3.85 20.80
C PRO A 47 -28.73 -2.92 21.18
N LYS A 48 -28.25 -3.07 22.41
CA LYS A 48 -27.10 -2.32 22.92
C LYS A 48 -25.96 -2.49 21.91
N ARG A 49 -25.58 -1.38 21.26
CA ARG A 49 -24.38 -1.29 20.42
C ARG A 49 -23.22 -1.92 21.20
N ARG A 50 -22.76 -3.10 20.76
CA ARG A 50 -21.54 -3.71 21.28
C ARG A 50 -20.41 -2.73 21.03
N THR A 51 -19.98 -2.03 22.07
CA THR A 51 -18.68 -1.38 22.06
C THR A 51 -17.67 -2.52 21.94
N ALA A 52 -17.04 -2.64 20.77
CA ALA A 52 -15.97 -3.59 20.55
C ALA A 52 -14.95 -3.41 21.68
N ARG A 53 -14.63 -4.50 22.41
CA ARG A 53 -13.53 -4.48 23.38
C ARG A 53 -12.31 -3.95 22.63
N ALA A 54 -11.70 -2.88 23.15
CA ALA A 54 -10.43 -2.38 22.65
C ALA A 54 -9.39 -3.51 22.77
N GLY A 55 -9.16 -4.24 21.68
CA GLY A 55 -8.37 -5.46 21.69
C GLY A 55 -8.00 -5.89 20.28
N ASP A 56 -8.99 -6.34 19.52
CA ASP A 56 -8.76 -6.95 18.21
C ASP A 56 -9.65 -6.29 17.15
N VAL A 57 -9.02 -5.74 16.11
CA VAL A 57 -9.74 -5.26 14.93
C VAL A 57 -10.30 -6.50 14.24
N GLN A 58 -11.63 -6.55 14.04
CA GLN A 58 -12.29 -7.68 13.40
C GLN A 58 -12.69 -7.31 11.98
N THR A 59 -12.74 -8.31 11.10
CA THR A 59 -13.31 -8.17 9.76
C THR A 59 -14.81 -7.92 9.88
N ALA A 60 -15.35 -7.04 9.03
CA ALA A 60 -16.79 -6.79 8.97
C ALA A 60 -17.54 -8.10 8.65
N SER A 61 -18.48 -8.50 9.51
CA SER A 61 -19.22 -9.76 9.30
C SER A 61 -20.32 -9.64 8.24
N VAL A 62 -20.78 -8.42 7.98
CA VAL A 62 -21.70 -8.07 6.90
C VAL A 62 -21.01 -7.00 6.06
N SER A 63 -20.58 -7.38 4.85
CA SER A 63 -19.88 -6.48 3.95
C SER A 63 -20.18 -6.86 2.49
N PRO A 64 -20.39 -5.87 1.60
CA PRO A 64 -20.56 -6.13 0.17
C PRO A 64 -19.31 -6.76 -0.48
N LEU A 65 -18.15 -6.69 0.19
CA LEU A 65 -16.91 -7.30 -0.30
C LEU A 65 -16.90 -8.83 -0.12
N LEU A 66 -17.74 -9.37 0.76
CA LEU A 66 -17.88 -10.82 0.94
C LEU A 66 -18.67 -11.46 -0.21
N ASP A 67 -19.53 -10.67 -0.87
CA ASP A 67 -20.29 -11.07 -2.05
C ASP A 67 -19.53 -10.84 -3.37
N ALA A 68 -18.21 -10.57 -3.30
CA ALA A 68 -17.38 -10.42 -4.49
C ALA A 68 -17.29 -11.74 -5.25
N PRO A 69 -17.23 -11.71 -6.60
CA PRO A 69 -17.03 -12.94 -7.36
C PRO A 69 -15.68 -13.57 -7.02
N GLY A 70 -15.65 -14.90 -7.03
CA GLY A 70 -14.39 -15.64 -6.91
C GLY A 70 -13.49 -15.38 -8.12
N LEU A 71 -12.27 -14.93 -7.87
CA LEU A 71 -11.25 -14.75 -8.91
C LEU A 71 -10.16 -15.83 -8.82
N PRO A 72 -9.56 -16.26 -9.95
CA PRO A 72 -8.42 -17.18 -9.95
C PRO A 72 -7.30 -16.73 -9.00
N ALA A 73 -6.61 -17.68 -8.37
CA ALA A 73 -5.58 -17.40 -7.36
C ALA A 73 -4.45 -16.47 -7.83
N ASP A 74 -4.18 -16.47 -9.14
CA ASP A 74 -3.16 -15.63 -9.75
C ASP A 74 -3.58 -14.18 -9.97
N ILE A 75 -4.86 -13.83 -9.82
CA ILE A 75 -5.35 -12.45 -9.88
C ILE A 75 -5.50 -11.85 -8.49
N ARG A 76 -4.49 -11.12 -8.01
CA ARG A 76 -4.49 -10.54 -6.68
C ARG A 76 -4.93 -9.07 -6.73
N LEU A 77 -6.07 -8.80 -6.11
CA LEU A 77 -6.61 -7.46 -5.92
C LEU A 77 -6.36 -6.99 -4.48
N GLY A 78 -6.08 -5.70 -4.33
CA GLY A 78 -5.72 -5.14 -3.04
C GLY A 78 -5.65 -3.63 -3.04
N THR A 79 -5.28 -3.06 -1.91
CA THR A 79 -5.28 -1.60 -1.72
C THR A 79 -3.86 -1.08 -1.49
N SER A 80 -3.64 0.23 -1.63
CA SER A 80 -2.33 0.84 -1.37
C SER A 80 -1.92 0.84 0.11
N SER A 81 -2.86 0.56 1.01
CA SER A 81 -2.69 0.41 2.46
C SER A 81 -3.98 -0.14 3.05
N TRP A 82 -4.02 -0.50 4.34
CA TRP A 82 -5.20 -1.08 4.99
C TRP A 82 -5.91 -0.14 5.97
N PHE A 83 -5.27 0.90 6.50
CA PHE A 83 -5.67 1.46 7.79
C PHE A 83 -6.66 2.64 7.77
N PHE A 84 -7.72 2.59 6.97
CA PHE A 84 -8.67 3.71 6.83
C PHE A 84 -9.93 3.53 7.70
N PRO A 85 -10.24 4.47 8.62
CA PRO A 85 -11.44 4.39 9.47
C PRO A 85 -12.77 4.38 8.71
N GLY A 86 -12.85 5.03 7.54
CA GLY A 86 -14.05 5.04 6.71
C GLY A 86 -14.45 3.68 6.15
N TRP A 87 -13.57 2.68 6.23
CA TRP A 87 -13.89 1.30 5.81
C TRP A 87 -14.68 0.49 6.84
N ARG A 88 -15.24 1.15 7.86
CA ARG A 88 -16.21 0.52 8.77
C ARG A 88 -17.39 -0.02 7.98
N GLY A 89 -17.71 -1.30 8.19
CA GLY A 89 -18.77 -2.02 7.46
C GLY A 89 -18.37 -2.45 6.05
N LEU A 90 -17.20 -2.03 5.55
CA LEU A 90 -16.62 -2.54 4.30
C LEU A 90 -15.56 -3.59 4.61
N VAL A 91 -14.54 -3.22 5.40
CA VAL A 91 -13.43 -4.10 5.78
C VAL A 91 -13.48 -4.40 7.28
N TYR A 92 -13.80 -3.40 8.09
CA TYR A 92 -13.69 -3.49 9.55
C TYR A 92 -15.05 -3.48 10.24
N GLU A 93 -15.19 -4.34 11.25
CA GLU A 93 -16.32 -4.32 12.15
C GLU A 93 -16.20 -3.13 13.13
N GLY A 94 -17.25 -2.34 13.29
CA GLY A 94 -17.24 -1.22 14.24
C GLY A 94 -16.28 -0.06 13.90
N VAL A 95 -16.11 0.86 14.86
CA VAL A 95 -15.31 2.08 14.69
C VAL A 95 -13.92 1.87 15.28
N HIS A 96 -12.89 2.12 14.47
CA HIS A 96 -11.51 2.03 14.91
C HIS A 96 -10.70 3.26 14.52
N PRO A 97 -9.88 3.81 15.45
CA PRO A 97 -8.92 4.84 15.10
C PRO A 97 -7.89 4.34 14.09
N GLN A 98 -7.44 5.24 13.19
CA GLN A 98 -6.44 4.92 12.17
C GLN A 98 -5.16 4.30 12.76
N VAL A 99 -4.70 4.79 13.91
CA VAL A 99 -3.51 4.25 14.60
C VAL A 99 -3.71 2.78 15.01
N THR A 100 -4.92 2.43 15.46
CA THR A 100 -5.28 1.05 15.81
C THR A 100 -5.29 0.18 14.56
N LEU A 101 -5.93 0.64 13.47
CA LEU A 101 -5.99 -0.07 12.20
C LEU A 101 -4.60 -0.28 11.59
N SER A 102 -3.71 0.71 11.68
CA SER A 102 -2.33 0.61 11.16
C SER A 102 -1.54 -0.50 11.83
N ARG A 103 -1.78 -0.73 13.13
CA ARG A 103 -1.04 -1.73 13.91
C ARG A 103 -1.68 -3.11 13.93
N LYS A 104 -3.01 -3.18 13.84
CA LYS A 104 -3.79 -4.40 14.11
C LYS A 104 -4.80 -4.77 13.02
N GLY A 105 -5.02 -3.91 12.03
CA GLY A 105 -6.04 -4.10 11.01
C GLY A 105 -5.64 -5.02 9.86
N LEU A 106 -4.36 -5.35 9.70
CA LEU A 106 -3.91 -6.17 8.56
C LEU A 106 -4.53 -7.56 8.56
N GLU A 107 -4.64 -8.20 9.73
CA GLU A 107 -5.28 -9.52 9.84
C GLU A 107 -6.76 -9.47 9.46
N ALA A 108 -7.50 -8.46 9.94
CA ALA A 108 -8.90 -8.26 9.57
C ALA A 108 -9.07 -7.95 8.07
N TYR A 109 -8.16 -7.15 7.51
CA TYR A 109 -8.11 -6.83 6.08
C TYR A 109 -7.93 -8.08 5.22
N ALA A 110 -6.95 -8.93 5.58
CA ALA A 110 -6.57 -10.10 4.80
C ALA A 110 -7.56 -11.28 4.90
N ARG A 111 -8.56 -11.18 5.78
CA ARG A 111 -9.69 -12.12 5.88
C ARG A 111 -10.82 -11.80 4.88
N ILE A 112 -10.83 -10.64 4.22
CA ILE A 112 -11.76 -10.36 3.12
C ILE A 112 -11.27 -11.13 1.87
N PRO A 113 -12.03 -12.09 1.32
CA PRO A 113 -11.56 -12.96 0.23
C PRO A 113 -11.12 -12.22 -1.04
N LEU A 114 -11.74 -11.09 -1.34
CA LEU A 114 -11.39 -10.21 -2.47
C LEU A 114 -9.97 -9.62 -2.33
N LEU A 115 -9.52 -9.35 -1.09
CA LEU A 115 -8.31 -8.59 -0.79
C LEU A 115 -7.13 -9.53 -0.53
N ARG A 116 -6.50 -10.01 -1.61
CA ARG A 116 -5.40 -11.00 -1.59
C ARG A 116 -4.01 -10.39 -1.75
N THR A 117 -3.93 -9.06 -1.84
CA THR A 117 -2.69 -8.31 -1.80
C THR A 117 -2.87 -6.98 -1.07
N VAL A 118 -1.76 -6.37 -0.66
CA VAL A 118 -1.73 -4.98 -0.19
C VAL A 118 -0.38 -4.36 -0.54
N SER A 119 -0.38 -3.06 -0.82
CA SER A 119 0.87 -2.31 -1.00
C SER A 119 1.47 -1.92 0.35
N LEU A 120 2.78 -2.11 0.51
CA LEU A 120 3.57 -1.60 1.61
C LEU A 120 4.35 -0.37 1.12
N ASP A 121 3.76 0.80 1.33
CA ASP A 121 4.35 2.08 0.91
C ASP A 121 5.16 2.76 2.02
N ARG A 122 5.03 2.32 3.28
CA ARG A 122 5.77 2.91 4.42
C ARG A 122 7.30 2.79 4.25
N THR A 123 7.75 1.79 3.50
CA THR A 123 9.13 1.56 3.09
C THR A 123 9.75 2.79 2.41
N PHE A 124 8.93 3.55 1.69
CA PHE A 124 9.36 4.76 1.00
C PHE A 124 9.98 5.78 1.96
N TYR A 125 9.42 5.90 3.16
CA TYR A 125 9.87 6.86 4.18
C TYR A 125 10.98 6.30 5.07
N ALA A 126 10.97 4.99 5.33
CA ALA A 126 11.99 4.31 6.11
C ALA A 126 12.10 2.83 5.72
N PRO A 127 13.31 2.28 5.54
CA PRO A 127 13.52 0.85 5.38
C PRO A 127 12.78 0.03 6.46
N ILE A 128 12.28 -1.15 6.06
CA ILE A 128 11.63 -2.10 6.98
C ILE A 128 12.59 -3.26 7.19
N SER A 129 12.79 -3.65 8.45
CA SER A 129 13.63 -4.80 8.79
C SER A 129 13.00 -6.14 8.39
N ALA A 130 13.81 -7.19 8.19
CA ALA A 130 13.32 -8.54 7.92
C ALA A 130 12.36 -9.05 9.01
N VAL A 131 12.60 -8.70 10.27
CA VAL A 131 11.74 -9.04 11.41
C VAL A 131 10.36 -8.38 11.30
N GLU A 132 10.30 -7.11 10.90
CA GLU A 132 9.02 -6.43 10.70
C GLU A 132 8.26 -6.97 9.48
N TYR A 133 8.95 -7.29 8.39
CA TYR A 133 8.36 -8.00 7.26
C TYR A 133 7.80 -9.37 7.67
N ALA A 134 8.56 -10.16 8.44
CA ALA A 134 8.10 -11.44 8.96
C ALA A 134 6.83 -11.30 9.82
N ARG A 135 6.74 -10.22 10.62
CA ARG A 135 5.52 -9.89 11.37
C ARG A 135 4.34 -9.55 10.46
N TYR A 136 4.57 -8.89 9.31
CA TYR A 136 3.49 -8.68 8.33
C TYR A 136 3.07 -10.00 7.67
N ALA A 137 4.03 -10.83 7.26
CA ALA A 137 3.79 -12.13 6.65
C ALA A 137 3.01 -13.09 7.56
N SER A 138 3.20 -13.01 8.89
CA SER A 138 2.48 -13.84 9.87
C SER A 138 1.03 -13.42 10.12
N GLN A 139 0.62 -12.22 9.69
CA GLN A 139 -0.74 -11.70 9.90
C GLN A 139 -1.69 -12.02 8.75
N VAL A 140 -1.20 -12.59 7.65
CA VAL A 140 -1.97 -12.81 6.43
C VAL A 140 -1.97 -14.30 6.05
N PRO A 141 -3.03 -14.82 5.42
CA PRO A 141 -3.12 -16.22 5.05
C PRO A 141 -2.08 -16.58 3.98
N ASP A 142 -1.91 -17.87 3.74
CA ASP A 142 -1.11 -18.35 2.63
C ASP A 142 -1.73 -17.96 1.29
N GLY A 143 -0.89 -17.78 0.27
CA GLY A 143 -1.31 -17.25 -1.04
C GLY A 143 -1.51 -15.72 -1.09
N PHE A 144 -1.57 -15.03 0.07
CA PHE A 144 -1.50 -13.57 0.14
C PHE A 144 -0.14 -13.07 -0.35
N SER A 145 -0.12 -11.97 -1.08
CA SER A 145 1.11 -11.40 -1.63
C SER A 145 1.21 -9.92 -1.31
N PHE A 146 2.40 -9.41 -0.97
CA PHE A 146 2.62 -7.99 -0.76
C PHE A 146 3.26 -7.35 -2.00
N VAL A 147 2.70 -6.21 -2.43
CA VAL A 147 3.39 -5.29 -3.34
C VAL A 147 4.23 -4.37 -2.46
N VAL A 148 5.54 -4.32 -2.64
CA VAL A 148 6.42 -3.59 -1.72
C VAL A 148 7.12 -2.46 -2.45
N LYS A 149 6.91 -1.22 -2.01
CA LYS A 149 7.54 -0.06 -2.62
C LYS A 149 8.99 0.06 -2.16
N ALA A 150 9.91 0.43 -3.05
CA ALA A 150 11.29 0.70 -2.67
C ALA A 150 11.42 2.00 -1.84
N PRO A 151 12.44 2.11 -0.97
CA PRO A 151 12.70 3.30 -0.18
C PRO A 151 13.12 4.51 -1.05
N ALA A 152 12.74 5.72 -0.63
CA ALA A 152 13.08 6.95 -1.36
C ALA A 152 14.59 7.15 -1.53
N ILE A 153 15.40 6.62 -0.60
CA ILE A 153 16.87 6.71 -0.66
C ILE A 153 17.46 6.19 -1.99
N VAL A 154 16.80 5.26 -2.69
CA VAL A 154 17.26 4.78 -4.01
C VAL A 154 16.37 5.25 -5.17
N CYS A 155 15.17 5.76 -4.89
CA CYS A 155 14.17 6.11 -5.90
C CYS A 155 13.95 7.62 -6.10
N ASP A 156 14.48 8.46 -5.21
CA ASP A 156 14.44 9.91 -5.35
C ASP A 156 15.81 10.44 -5.79
N ALA A 157 15.85 11.16 -6.91
CA ALA A 157 17.08 11.80 -7.39
C ALA A 157 17.55 12.98 -6.52
N VAL A 158 16.67 13.47 -5.63
CA VAL A 158 16.91 14.63 -4.77
C VAL A 158 16.39 14.36 -3.37
N ILE A 159 17.10 14.86 -2.37
CA ILE A 159 16.59 14.89 -0.99
C ILE A 159 15.54 15.99 -0.92
N ARG A 160 14.33 15.64 -0.48
CA ARG A 160 13.19 16.57 -0.40
C ARG A 160 12.99 17.08 1.03
N ASP A 161 12.48 18.29 1.14
CA ASP A 161 11.98 18.81 2.42
C ASP A 161 10.56 18.33 2.76
N GLU A 162 10.04 18.78 3.90
CA GLU A 162 8.69 18.44 4.38
C GLU A 162 7.59 18.90 3.41
N GLU A 163 7.86 19.93 2.60
CA GLU A 163 6.97 20.42 1.54
C GLU A 163 7.14 19.67 0.21
N GLY A 164 8.06 18.69 0.13
CA GLY A 164 8.30 17.86 -1.06
C GLY A 164 9.22 18.50 -2.11
N ARG A 165 9.83 19.65 -1.81
CA ARG A 165 10.75 20.35 -2.73
C ARG A 165 12.13 19.72 -2.68
N GLY A 166 12.69 19.41 -3.84
CA GLY A 166 14.06 18.92 -3.93
C GLY A 166 15.07 19.99 -3.52
N LYS A 167 15.92 19.69 -2.55
CA LYS A 167 16.94 20.63 -2.04
C LYS A 167 18.32 20.34 -2.59
N VAL A 168 18.75 19.08 -2.53
CA VAL A 168 20.10 18.66 -2.92
C VAL A 168 20.04 17.32 -3.66
N PRO A 169 21.02 17.04 -4.55
CA PRO A 169 21.14 15.72 -5.16
C PRO A 169 21.23 14.61 -4.10
N ASN A 170 20.52 13.52 -4.34
CA ASN A 170 20.63 12.32 -3.50
C ASN A 170 21.80 11.45 -4.01
N PRO A 171 22.87 11.25 -3.22
CA PRO A 171 24.02 10.46 -3.64
C PRO A 171 23.69 8.96 -3.81
N HIS A 172 22.60 8.48 -3.21
CA HIS A 172 22.18 7.08 -3.27
C HIS A 172 21.11 6.80 -4.33
N PHE A 173 20.75 7.80 -5.15
CA PHE A 173 19.80 7.59 -6.24
C PHE A 173 20.34 6.55 -7.23
N LEU A 174 19.60 5.45 -7.40
CA LEU A 174 20.03 4.27 -8.18
C LEU A 174 21.31 3.61 -7.66
N ASP A 175 21.52 3.61 -6.34
CA ASP A 175 22.58 2.84 -5.68
C ASP A 175 22.11 1.40 -5.42
N ALA A 176 22.65 0.45 -6.20
CA ALA A 176 22.27 -0.95 -6.12
C ALA A 176 22.68 -1.60 -4.79
N ALA A 177 23.83 -1.22 -4.21
CA ALA A 177 24.28 -1.79 -2.94
C ALA A 177 23.35 -1.39 -1.78
N VAL A 178 22.90 -0.13 -1.78
CA VAL A 178 21.89 0.36 -0.83
C VAL A 178 20.54 -0.31 -1.07
N ALA A 179 20.09 -0.44 -2.32
CA ALA A 179 18.83 -1.12 -2.65
C ALA A 179 18.83 -2.58 -2.16
N VAL A 180 19.93 -3.29 -2.35
CA VAL A 180 20.06 -4.69 -1.91
C VAL A 180 19.97 -4.80 -0.39
N ARG A 181 20.79 -4.01 0.33
CA ARG A 181 20.88 -4.07 1.80
C ARG A 181 19.62 -3.58 2.51
N GLU A 182 19.08 -2.44 2.08
CA GLU A 182 18.01 -1.75 2.81
C GLU A 182 16.60 -2.19 2.36
N PHE A 183 16.49 -2.87 1.21
CA PHE A 183 15.19 -3.21 0.64
C PHE A 183 15.09 -4.66 0.17
N VAL A 184 15.89 -5.10 -0.79
CA VAL A 184 15.70 -6.41 -1.44
C VAL A 184 15.90 -7.56 -0.44
N VAL A 185 17.02 -7.60 0.26
CA VAL A 185 17.34 -8.70 1.20
C VAL A 185 16.34 -8.75 2.36
N PRO A 186 16.08 -7.66 3.11
CA PRO A 186 15.13 -7.71 4.22
C PRO A 186 13.70 -8.08 3.78
N CYS A 187 13.27 -7.59 2.61
CA CYS A 187 11.96 -7.89 2.06
C CYS A 187 11.78 -9.39 1.79
N LEU A 188 12.74 -10.00 1.06
CA LEU A 188 12.64 -11.40 0.66
C LEU A 188 12.82 -12.34 1.85
N GLU A 189 13.73 -12.04 2.78
CA GLU A 189 13.93 -12.83 3.99
C GLU A 189 12.70 -12.81 4.90
N GLY A 190 12.09 -11.64 5.10
CA GLY A 190 10.96 -11.48 5.99
C GLY A 190 9.65 -11.97 5.39
N LEU A 191 9.35 -11.63 4.13
CA LEU A 191 8.08 -11.99 3.49
C LEU A 191 8.06 -13.39 2.88
N LYS A 192 9.23 -13.94 2.51
CA LYS A 192 9.35 -15.28 1.92
C LYS A 192 8.41 -15.45 0.73
N ASP A 193 7.53 -16.46 0.73
CA ASP A 193 6.58 -16.77 -0.35
C ASP A 193 5.53 -15.69 -0.56
N LYS A 194 5.38 -14.77 0.38
CA LYS A 194 4.43 -13.66 0.34
C LYS A 194 5.06 -12.40 -0.28
N ALA A 195 6.35 -12.42 -0.64
CA ALA A 195 6.98 -11.34 -1.40
C ALA A 195 6.46 -11.35 -2.84
N GLY A 196 5.65 -10.34 -3.18
CA GLY A 196 5.18 -10.08 -4.53
C GLY A 196 6.12 -9.13 -5.28
N PRO A 197 5.57 -8.21 -6.10
CA PRO A 197 6.36 -7.20 -6.80
C PRO A 197 7.13 -6.27 -5.84
N LEU A 198 8.43 -6.12 -6.08
CA LEU A 198 9.28 -5.08 -5.50
C LEU A 198 9.29 -3.88 -6.45
N VAL A 199 8.47 -2.88 -6.13
CA VAL A 199 8.20 -1.73 -7.01
C VAL A 199 9.17 -0.59 -6.71
N PHE A 200 10.08 -0.35 -7.64
CA PHE A 200 10.93 0.84 -7.70
C PHE A 200 10.14 1.97 -8.34
N GLN A 201 9.41 2.74 -7.54
CA GLN A 201 8.71 3.92 -8.03
C GLN A 201 9.66 5.11 -8.05
N VAL A 202 10.22 5.44 -9.22
CA VAL A 202 11.06 6.62 -9.40
C VAL A 202 10.20 7.88 -9.24
N SER A 203 10.53 8.69 -8.23
CA SER A 203 9.83 9.95 -7.96
C SER A 203 10.05 10.97 -9.07
N PRO A 204 9.21 12.02 -9.16
CA PRO A 204 9.34 13.04 -10.20
C PRO A 204 10.76 13.59 -10.28
N LEU A 205 11.40 13.42 -11.44
CA LEU A 205 12.79 13.78 -11.65
C LEU A 205 12.95 15.27 -12.00
N PRO A 206 14.06 15.91 -11.59
CA PRO A 206 14.46 17.21 -12.12
C PRO A 206 14.55 17.19 -13.64
N ARG A 207 14.14 18.28 -14.29
CA ARG A 207 14.12 18.42 -15.76
C ARG A 207 15.47 18.06 -16.41
N SER A 208 16.58 18.54 -15.83
CA SER A 208 17.94 18.23 -16.31
C SER A 208 18.26 16.73 -16.43
N LEU A 209 17.66 15.86 -15.60
CA LEU A 209 17.85 14.41 -15.69
C LEU A 209 16.96 13.76 -16.76
N VAL A 210 15.82 14.39 -17.08
CA VAL A 210 14.88 13.89 -18.08
C VAL A 210 15.28 14.35 -19.49
N GLU A 211 15.94 15.50 -19.61
CA GLU A 211 16.50 16.00 -20.87
C GLU A 211 17.53 15.04 -21.48
N ASP A 212 18.28 14.32 -20.63
CA ASP A 212 19.13 13.20 -21.06
C ASP A 212 18.48 11.84 -20.71
N ALA A 213 17.29 11.61 -21.27
CA ALA A 213 16.53 10.37 -21.06
C ALA A 213 17.33 9.12 -21.45
N SER A 214 18.20 9.20 -22.46
CA SER A 214 19.01 8.07 -22.92
C SER A 214 20.00 7.62 -21.85
N LEU A 215 20.75 8.55 -21.27
CA LEU A 215 21.70 8.27 -20.17
C LEU A 215 20.97 7.81 -18.91
N LEU A 216 19.83 8.42 -18.59
CA LEU A 216 19.02 7.99 -17.45
C LEU A 216 18.54 6.53 -17.61
N ILE A 217 18.09 6.14 -18.80
CA ILE A 217 17.67 4.76 -19.08
C ILE A 217 18.86 3.79 -18.96
N GLU A 218 20.05 4.18 -19.41
CA GLU A 218 21.28 3.37 -19.22
C GLU A 218 21.62 3.19 -17.74
N ARG A 219 21.51 4.25 -16.94
CA ARG A 219 21.71 4.19 -15.48
C ARG A 219 20.70 3.27 -14.79
N LEU A 220 19.43 3.34 -15.19
CA LEU A 220 18.40 2.40 -14.72
C LEU A 220 18.74 0.96 -15.09
N GLY A 221 19.18 0.73 -16.33
CA GLY A 221 19.61 -0.59 -16.80
C GLY A 221 20.76 -1.15 -15.99
N ALA A 222 21.81 -0.36 -15.78
CA ALA A 222 22.97 -0.75 -14.96
C ALA A 222 22.57 -1.05 -13.51
N PHE A 223 21.69 -0.23 -12.93
CA PHE A 223 21.15 -0.43 -11.59
C PHE A 223 20.43 -1.80 -11.48
N PHE A 224 19.47 -2.08 -12.36
CA PHE A 224 18.70 -3.32 -12.31
C PHE A 224 19.53 -4.55 -12.66
N ALA A 225 20.49 -4.45 -13.58
CA ALA A 225 21.42 -5.52 -13.90
C ALA A 225 22.32 -5.91 -12.72
N THR A 226 22.56 -4.97 -11.79
CA THR A 226 23.35 -5.21 -10.57
C THR A 226 22.53 -5.86 -9.45
N LEU A 227 21.20 -5.76 -9.49
CA LEU A 227 20.35 -6.36 -8.45
C LEU A 227 20.40 -7.90 -8.52
N PRO A 228 20.31 -8.59 -7.36
CA PRO A 228 20.26 -10.04 -7.31
C PRO A 228 19.11 -10.61 -8.15
N GLN A 229 19.43 -11.50 -9.06
CA GLN A 229 18.44 -12.20 -9.90
C GLN A 229 17.83 -13.40 -9.17
N GLU A 230 18.52 -13.90 -8.14
CA GLU A 230 18.07 -14.97 -7.26
C GLU A 230 18.63 -14.73 -5.86
N LEU A 231 17.79 -14.91 -4.84
CA LEU A 231 18.17 -14.83 -3.43
C LEU A 231 17.41 -15.90 -2.63
N GLY A 232 18.14 -16.78 -1.94
CA GLY A 232 17.52 -17.84 -1.14
C GLY A 232 16.60 -18.77 -1.94
N GLY A 233 16.99 -19.11 -3.18
CA GLY A 233 16.20 -19.95 -4.10
C GLY A 233 14.98 -19.26 -4.72
N ARG A 234 14.84 -17.95 -4.53
CA ARG A 234 13.69 -17.16 -5.01
C ARG A 234 14.15 -16.14 -6.03
N ARG A 235 13.39 -15.99 -7.11
CA ARG A 235 13.58 -14.93 -8.10
C ARG A 235 12.72 -13.74 -7.73
N PRO A 236 13.32 -12.57 -7.42
CA PRO A 236 12.54 -11.39 -7.08
C PRO A 236 11.79 -10.86 -8.31
N LEU A 237 10.54 -10.45 -8.12
CA LEU A 237 9.78 -9.75 -9.17
C LEU A 237 10.04 -8.25 -9.05
N TYR A 238 11.04 -7.74 -9.77
CA TYR A 238 11.28 -6.30 -9.83
C TYR A 238 10.31 -5.61 -10.78
N ALA A 239 9.80 -4.45 -10.37
CA ALA A 239 8.97 -3.61 -11.22
C ALA A 239 9.37 -2.14 -11.15
N LEU A 240 9.38 -1.44 -12.28
CA LEU A 240 9.65 -0.01 -12.39
C LEU A 240 8.33 0.76 -12.55
N GLU A 241 8.06 1.70 -11.66
CA GLU A 241 6.95 2.64 -11.78
C GLU A 241 7.50 4.06 -11.99
N LEU A 242 6.97 4.80 -12.96
CA LEU A 242 7.45 6.14 -13.32
C LEU A 242 6.53 7.26 -12.87
N ARG A 243 7.08 8.48 -12.83
CA ARG A 243 6.36 9.75 -12.60
C ARG A 243 6.72 10.83 -13.63
N ASN A 244 7.35 10.42 -14.74
CA ASN A 244 7.78 11.26 -15.85
C ASN A 244 7.36 10.56 -17.15
N ALA A 245 6.28 11.04 -17.78
CA ALA A 245 5.68 10.43 -18.96
C ALA A 245 6.62 10.40 -20.17
N GLU A 246 7.60 11.31 -20.22
CA GLU A 246 8.60 11.42 -21.29
C GLU A 246 9.52 10.21 -21.35
N LEU A 247 9.68 9.49 -20.23
CA LEU A 247 10.52 8.29 -20.17
C LEU A 247 9.82 7.04 -20.72
N LEU A 248 8.50 7.08 -20.93
CA LEU A 248 7.72 5.96 -21.45
C LEU A 248 7.96 5.80 -22.96
N THR A 249 9.13 5.25 -23.29
CA THR A 249 9.68 5.14 -24.65
C THR A 249 9.99 3.68 -25.01
N PRO A 250 10.10 3.34 -26.30
CA PRO A 250 10.56 2.02 -26.73
C PRO A 250 11.95 1.65 -26.19
N ARG A 251 12.84 2.64 -26.00
CA ARG A 251 14.17 2.44 -25.41
C ARG A 251 14.08 1.95 -23.97
N LEU A 252 13.18 2.55 -23.18
CA LEU A 252 12.93 2.08 -21.81
C LEU A 252 12.37 0.65 -21.81
N MET A 253 11.40 0.34 -22.69
CA MET A 253 10.81 -1.01 -22.76
C MET A 253 11.87 -2.08 -23.10
N ARG A 254 12.79 -1.80 -24.03
CA ARG A 254 13.91 -2.72 -24.32
C ARG A 254 14.82 -2.93 -23.11
N MET A 255 15.20 -1.86 -22.41
CA MET A 255 16.01 -1.98 -21.19
C MET A 255 15.32 -2.84 -20.12
N LEU A 256 14.00 -2.65 -19.93
CA LEU A 256 13.21 -3.45 -19.00
C LEU A 256 13.18 -4.93 -19.40
N ALA A 257 13.06 -5.24 -20.70
CA ALA A 257 13.13 -6.61 -21.21
C ALA A 257 14.49 -7.25 -20.94
N GLU A 258 15.58 -6.56 -21.27
CA GLU A 258 16.97 -7.02 -21.09
C GLU A 258 17.30 -7.29 -19.61
N THR A 259 16.76 -6.48 -18.72
CA THR A 259 16.98 -6.59 -17.26
C THR A 259 15.93 -7.45 -16.53
N ARG A 260 14.94 -8.00 -17.24
CA ARG A 260 13.81 -8.78 -16.69
C ARG A 260 13.01 -8.03 -15.62
N VAL A 261 12.92 -6.70 -15.76
CA VAL A 261 12.13 -5.85 -14.87
C VAL A 261 10.76 -5.61 -15.51
N ARG A 262 9.70 -5.73 -14.72
CA ARG A 262 8.35 -5.44 -15.20
C ARG A 262 8.08 -3.93 -15.21
N TYR A 263 7.36 -3.47 -16.22
CA TYR A 263 6.75 -2.14 -16.15
C TYR A 263 5.55 -2.19 -15.19
N CYS A 264 5.54 -1.34 -14.17
CA CYS A 264 4.40 -1.14 -13.28
C CYS A 264 3.51 -0.04 -13.87
N VAL A 265 2.30 -0.42 -14.28
CA VAL A 265 1.30 0.52 -14.77
C VAL A 265 0.84 1.40 -13.60
N GLY A 266 1.23 2.67 -13.62
CA GLY A 266 0.97 3.62 -12.55
C GLY A 266 -0.08 4.64 -13.00
N LEU A 267 -1.29 4.56 -12.47
CA LEU A 267 -2.35 5.51 -12.79
C LEU A 267 -2.24 6.70 -11.84
N HIS A 268 -1.79 7.83 -12.41
CA HIS A 268 -1.39 9.04 -11.70
C HIS A 268 -1.44 10.23 -12.66
N ASP A 269 -1.70 11.44 -12.18
CA ASP A 269 -1.80 12.67 -13.00
C ASP A 269 -0.55 13.01 -13.84
N ARG A 270 0.61 12.44 -13.51
CA ARG A 270 1.90 12.64 -14.19
C ARG A 270 2.20 11.60 -15.26
N MET A 271 1.37 10.57 -15.34
CA MET A 271 1.54 9.45 -16.27
C MET A 271 0.43 9.51 -17.31
N PRO A 272 0.68 9.01 -18.53
CA PRO A 272 -0.35 8.98 -19.56
C PRO A 272 -1.43 7.97 -19.19
N GLU A 273 -2.52 8.02 -19.94
CA GLU A 273 -3.67 7.14 -19.75
C GLU A 273 -3.33 5.66 -19.88
N VAL A 274 -4.17 4.84 -19.27
CA VAL A 274 -3.94 3.40 -19.10
C VAL A 274 -3.76 2.70 -20.45
N GLU A 275 -4.41 3.15 -21.53
CA GLU A 275 -4.27 2.62 -22.89
C GLU A 275 -2.85 2.83 -23.44
N ARG A 276 -2.27 4.02 -23.22
CA ARG A 276 -0.90 4.30 -23.64
C ARG A 276 0.09 3.48 -22.82
N GLN A 277 -0.20 3.27 -21.54
CA GLN A 277 0.61 2.40 -20.68
C GLN A 277 0.47 0.91 -21.04
N GLU A 278 -0.72 0.47 -21.47
CA GLU A 278 -0.97 -0.88 -21.99
C GLU A 278 -0.19 -1.11 -23.28
N ALA A 279 -0.16 -0.14 -24.19
CA ALA A 279 0.64 -0.22 -25.41
C ALA A 279 2.15 -0.34 -25.09
N ALA A 280 2.65 0.37 -24.08
CA ALA A 280 4.03 0.22 -23.62
C ALA A 280 4.28 -1.18 -23.04
N LEU A 281 3.35 -1.72 -22.26
CA LEU A 281 3.43 -3.08 -21.72
C LEU A 281 3.49 -4.13 -22.84
N LYS A 282 2.66 -3.99 -23.87
CA LYS A 282 2.70 -4.86 -25.08
C LYS A 282 4.05 -4.77 -25.80
N ALA A 283 4.63 -3.58 -25.89
CA ALA A 283 5.96 -3.39 -26.49
C ALA A 283 7.07 -4.03 -25.64
N LEU A 284 6.93 -4.06 -24.31
CA LEU A 284 7.82 -4.80 -23.41
C LEU A 284 7.67 -6.31 -23.55
N ASP A 285 6.44 -6.80 -23.65
CA ASP A 285 6.13 -8.22 -23.66
C ASP A 285 6.46 -8.92 -24.98
N GLY A 286 6.37 -8.21 -26.11
CA GLY A 286 6.54 -8.80 -27.43
C GLY A 286 5.61 -10.00 -27.62
N GLU A 287 6.17 -11.16 -27.92
CA GLU A 287 5.41 -12.42 -28.10
C GLU A 287 5.16 -13.20 -26.80
N ALA A 288 5.84 -12.85 -25.70
CA ALA A 288 5.80 -13.59 -24.44
C ALA A 288 5.33 -12.68 -23.29
N PRO A 289 4.03 -12.64 -23.00
CA PRO A 289 3.47 -11.84 -21.91
C PRO A 289 4.14 -12.12 -20.57
N GLY A 290 4.45 -11.05 -19.83
CA GLY A 290 4.95 -11.13 -18.47
C GLY A 290 3.85 -10.92 -17.41
N ASP A 291 4.24 -10.99 -16.15
CA ASP A 291 3.35 -10.66 -15.03
C ASP A 291 2.86 -9.20 -15.12
N LEU A 292 1.61 -8.97 -14.69
CA LEU A 292 0.96 -7.66 -14.69
C LEU A 292 1.02 -7.04 -13.29
N VAL A 293 1.59 -5.84 -13.19
CA VAL A 293 1.64 -5.06 -11.96
C VAL A 293 1.01 -3.70 -12.20
N VAL A 294 -0.06 -3.39 -11.46
CA VAL A 294 -0.82 -2.14 -11.57
C VAL A 294 -0.94 -1.47 -10.20
N ARG A 295 -0.71 -0.16 -10.19
CA ARG A 295 -0.96 0.71 -9.04
C ARG A 295 -1.87 1.85 -9.45
N TRP A 296 -3.15 1.72 -9.09
CA TRP A 296 -4.17 2.72 -9.34
C TRP A 296 -4.18 3.76 -8.22
N ASN A 297 -3.38 4.82 -8.38
CA ASN A 297 -3.07 5.73 -7.28
C ASN A 297 -4.01 6.94 -7.17
N LEU A 298 -4.51 7.46 -8.28
CA LEU A 298 -5.21 8.74 -8.32
C LEU A 298 -6.21 8.79 -9.49
N HIS A 299 -7.37 9.41 -9.26
CA HIS A 299 -8.32 9.77 -10.30
C HIS A 299 -7.71 10.80 -11.27
N ARG A 300 -8.03 10.70 -12.56
CA ARG A 300 -7.53 11.65 -13.57
C ARG A 300 -7.93 13.09 -13.22
N GLY A 301 -7.03 14.05 -13.49
CA GLY A 301 -7.34 15.47 -13.37
C GLY A 301 -7.32 16.07 -11.96
N PHE A 302 -7.08 15.25 -10.92
CA PHE A 302 -6.90 15.77 -9.56
C PHE A 302 -5.43 15.80 -9.15
N LEU A 303 -5.05 16.86 -8.42
CA LEU A 303 -3.88 16.83 -7.57
C LEU A 303 -4.17 16.00 -6.31
N TYR A 304 -3.16 15.30 -5.79
CA TYR A 304 -3.30 14.37 -4.67
C TYR A 304 -4.04 14.94 -3.44
N GLN A 305 -3.76 16.20 -3.07
CA GLN A 305 -4.39 16.85 -1.91
C GLN A 305 -5.86 17.20 -2.16
N ALA A 306 -6.20 17.62 -3.38
CA ALA A 306 -7.59 17.92 -3.76
C ALA A 306 -8.45 16.65 -3.74
N ALA A 307 -7.92 15.53 -4.26
CA ALA A 307 -8.58 14.23 -4.18
C ALA A 307 -8.80 13.79 -2.73
N LYS A 308 -7.81 13.99 -1.84
CA LYS A 308 -7.95 13.63 -0.41
C LYS A 308 -9.12 14.36 0.24
N GLN A 309 -9.19 15.68 0.10
CA GLN A 309 -10.24 16.49 0.71
C GLN A 309 -11.63 16.14 0.17
N ARG A 310 -11.72 15.80 -1.13
CA ARG A 310 -12.98 15.45 -1.78
C ARG A 310 -13.53 14.09 -1.36
N TYR A 311 -12.64 13.14 -1.11
CA TYR A 311 -13.02 11.73 -0.96
C TYR A 311 -13.02 11.21 0.48
N GLU A 312 -12.46 11.95 1.44
CA GLU A 312 -12.63 11.61 2.84
C GLU A 312 -14.14 11.56 3.21
N PRO A 313 -14.58 10.55 3.98
CA PRO A 313 -13.79 9.61 4.79
C PRO A 313 -13.37 8.31 4.07
N PHE A 314 -13.57 8.21 2.76
CA PHE A 314 -13.29 7.04 1.90
C PHE A 314 -14.23 5.84 2.08
N ASP A 315 -15.49 6.10 2.42
CA ASP A 315 -16.52 5.11 2.69
C ASP A 315 -17.45 4.81 1.49
N LYS A 316 -17.36 5.60 0.42
CA LYS A 316 -18.18 5.47 -0.79
C LYS A 316 -17.39 5.80 -2.06
N LEU A 317 -17.92 5.37 -3.20
CA LEU A 317 -17.48 5.88 -4.50
C LEU A 317 -18.01 7.30 -4.70
N VAL A 318 -17.22 8.15 -5.33
CA VAL A 318 -17.52 9.57 -5.57
C VAL A 318 -17.37 9.90 -7.05
N ASP A 319 -16.16 9.79 -7.60
CA ASP A 319 -15.89 10.00 -9.02
C ASP A 319 -15.50 8.65 -9.63
N GLU A 320 -16.50 7.91 -10.08
CA GLU A 320 -16.29 6.60 -10.69
C GLU A 320 -15.61 6.72 -12.05
N ASP A 321 -14.66 5.81 -12.31
CA ASP A 321 -13.92 5.70 -13.55
C ASP A 321 -14.12 4.29 -14.13
N GLY A 322 -15.28 4.12 -14.78
CA GLY A 322 -15.66 2.86 -15.41
C GLY A 322 -14.81 2.51 -16.63
N GLU A 323 -14.25 3.50 -17.33
CA GLU A 323 -13.38 3.28 -18.49
C GLU A 323 -12.08 2.62 -18.07
N THR A 324 -11.37 3.22 -17.10
CA THR A 324 -10.17 2.64 -16.51
C THR A 324 -10.44 1.24 -15.96
N ARG A 325 -11.54 1.04 -15.24
CA ARG A 325 -11.89 -0.30 -14.71
C ARG A 325 -12.00 -1.35 -15.81
N ARG A 326 -12.72 -1.06 -16.90
CA ARG A 326 -12.87 -2.00 -18.02
C ARG A 326 -11.51 -2.31 -18.66
N ILE A 327 -10.62 -1.33 -18.79
CA ILE A 327 -9.29 -1.56 -19.36
C ILE A 327 -8.45 -2.44 -18.43
N LEU A 328 -8.40 -2.12 -17.14
CA LEU A 328 -7.70 -2.93 -16.15
C LEU A 328 -8.25 -4.36 -16.08
N ALA A 329 -9.57 -4.53 -16.20
CA ALA A 329 -10.20 -5.84 -16.22
C ALA A 329 -9.75 -6.68 -17.42
N ARG A 330 -9.73 -6.10 -18.63
CA ARG A 330 -9.21 -6.75 -19.83
C ARG A 330 -7.74 -7.10 -19.72
N MET A 331 -6.92 -6.19 -19.20
CA MET A 331 -5.49 -6.43 -18.99
C MET A 331 -5.26 -7.59 -18.01
N ALA A 332 -6.00 -7.62 -16.90
CA ALA A 332 -5.93 -8.69 -15.91
C ALA A 332 -6.34 -10.05 -16.49
N ALA A 333 -7.47 -10.09 -17.21
CA ALA A 333 -7.95 -11.31 -17.85
C ALA A 333 -6.99 -11.81 -18.93
N ALA A 334 -6.42 -10.92 -19.74
CA ALA A 334 -5.44 -11.29 -20.77
C ALA A 334 -4.15 -11.85 -20.17
N ALA A 335 -3.60 -11.20 -19.14
CA ALA A 335 -2.42 -11.70 -18.42
C ALA A 335 -2.68 -13.08 -17.79
N PHE A 336 -3.83 -13.23 -17.12
CA PHE A 336 -4.23 -14.52 -16.53
C PHE A 336 -4.39 -15.63 -17.59
N LYS A 337 -5.10 -15.36 -18.70
CA LYS A 337 -5.25 -16.32 -19.81
C LYS A 337 -3.91 -16.68 -20.46
N GLY A 338 -2.92 -15.79 -20.40
CA GLY A 338 -1.53 -16.06 -20.79
C GLY A 338 -0.68 -16.80 -19.75
N GLY A 339 -1.28 -17.29 -18.66
CA GLY A 339 -0.60 -18.00 -17.58
C GLY A 339 0.27 -17.11 -16.69
N ARG A 340 -0.04 -15.80 -16.62
CA ARG A 340 0.72 -14.82 -15.84
C ARG A 340 -0.01 -14.40 -14.58
N LYS A 341 0.77 -13.96 -13.59
CA LYS A 341 0.26 -13.44 -12.33
C LYS A 341 -0.11 -11.97 -12.47
N VAL A 342 -1.10 -11.55 -11.71
CA VAL A 342 -1.64 -10.19 -11.73
C VAL A 342 -1.68 -9.63 -10.31
N TRP A 343 -1.17 -8.41 -10.15
CA TRP A 343 -1.33 -7.60 -8.96
C TRP A 343 -1.92 -6.25 -9.32
N ILE A 344 -3.10 -5.93 -8.79
CA ILE A 344 -3.69 -4.60 -8.91
C ILE A 344 -3.92 -4.06 -7.51
N THR A 345 -3.28 -2.93 -7.22
CA THR A 345 -3.51 -2.20 -5.97
C THR A 345 -4.20 -0.86 -6.24
N ALA A 346 -5.28 -0.57 -5.50
CA ALA A 346 -6.02 0.68 -5.63
C ALA A 346 -5.84 1.59 -4.39
N ASN A 347 -5.73 2.89 -4.62
CA ASN A 347 -5.80 3.91 -3.57
C ASN A 347 -7.23 4.45 -3.47
N ASN A 348 -7.64 4.93 -2.28
CA ASN A 348 -8.94 5.58 -2.15
C ASN A 348 -9.08 6.80 -3.07
N LYS A 349 -7.97 7.43 -3.46
CA LYS A 349 -7.96 8.56 -4.39
C LYS A 349 -8.26 8.20 -5.84
N ALA A 350 -8.43 6.92 -6.16
CA ALA A 350 -8.83 6.46 -7.49
C ALA A 350 -10.29 6.81 -7.80
N GLU A 351 -11.22 6.51 -6.88
CA GLU A 351 -12.66 6.74 -7.10
C GLU A 351 -13.43 7.08 -5.81
N GLY A 352 -12.75 7.27 -4.67
CA GLY A 352 -13.37 7.55 -3.38
C GLY A 352 -13.21 6.44 -2.35
N SER A 353 -13.27 5.17 -2.75
CA SER A 353 -13.13 4.02 -1.85
C SER A 353 -12.47 2.84 -2.55
N ALA A 354 -11.22 2.54 -2.20
CA ALA A 354 -10.46 1.48 -2.84
C ALA A 354 -11.12 0.10 -2.72
N PRO A 355 -11.70 -0.33 -1.58
CA PRO A 355 -12.40 -1.60 -1.51
C PRO A 355 -13.59 -1.69 -2.47
N LEU A 356 -14.37 -0.61 -2.62
CA LEU A 356 -15.50 -0.57 -3.53
C LEU A 356 -15.07 -0.52 -5.01
N SER A 357 -13.99 0.21 -5.32
CA SER A 357 -13.36 0.20 -6.65
C SER A 357 -12.95 -1.21 -7.05
N LEU A 358 -12.29 -1.93 -6.14
CA LEU A 358 -11.84 -3.31 -6.38
C LEU A 358 -13.01 -4.29 -6.48
N LEU A 359 -14.10 -4.08 -5.73
CA LEU A 359 -15.31 -4.89 -5.87
C LEU A 359 -15.91 -4.76 -7.27
N LYS A 360 -16.02 -3.52 -7.79
CA LYS A 360 -16.51 -3.31 -9.16
C LYS A 360 -15.54 -3.85 -10.20
N LEU A 361 -14.23 -3.66 -10.01
CA LEU A 361 -13.21 -4.23 -10.90
C LEU A 361 -13.25 -5.76 -10.92
N ALA A 362 -13.47 -6.42 -9.77
CA ALA A 362 -13.55 -7.87 -9.70
C ALA A 362 -14.74 -8.42 -10.48
N ARG A 363 -15.88 -7.73 -10.48
CA ARG A 363 -17.06 -8.09 -11.29
C ARG A 363 -16.75 -8.04 -12.78
N GLU A 364 -16.13 -6.95 -13.24
CA GLU A 364 -15.70 -6.79 -14.63
C GLU A 364 -14.68 -7.87 -15.03
N ILE A 365 -13.72 -8.22 -14.16
CA ILE A 365 -12.76 -9.31 -14.43
C ILE A 365 -13.49 -10.64 -14.53
N ALA A 366 -14.39 -10.94 -13.59
CA ALA A 366 -15.11 -12.21 -13.56
C ALA A 366 -15.95 -12.43 -14.83
N GLU A 367 -16.57 -11.37 -15.36
CA GLU A 367 -17.31 -11.42 -16.63
C GLU A 367 -16.44 -11.79 -17.84
N ILE A 368 -15.15 -11.41 -17.83
CA ILE A 368 -14.22 -11.68 -18.95
C ILE A 368 -13.51 -13.04 -18.79
N VAL A 369 -13.31 -13.48 -17.55
CA VAL A 369 -12.60 -14.72 -17.21
C VAL A 369 -13.52 -15.95 -17.19
N ALA A 370 -14.81 -15.76 -16.87
CA ALA A 370 -15.83 -16.79 -17.06
C ALA A 370 -15.85 -17.29 -18.52
#